data_AF-A0A942QXH1-F1
#
_entry.id   AF-A0A942QXH1-F1
#
_cell.length_a   1.000
_cell.length_b   1.000
_cell.length_c   1.000
_cell.angle_alpha   90.00
_cell.angle_beta   90.00
_cell.angle_gamma   90.00
#
_symmetry.space_group_name_H-M   'P 1'
#
loop_
_entity.id
_entity.type
_entity.pdbx_description
1 polymer ?
#
loop_
_entity_poly.entity_id
_entity_poly.type
_entity_poly.pdbx_seq_one_letter_code
_entity_poly.pdbx_strand_id
1 'polypeptide(L)'
;FDRLVMIRRQCALELGVIVPMIRLRDNIQLDPNAYVIKIKGIDVSEGNIIFDHFLAMNPGTAEGNISGIDTIEPAFGLPAKWILEGEREKAEIFGYTVVDPSSVISTHLTEVIKRHAHELLGRQEVKALIDNIKENHSALVEELVPKVLSIGEIQKVLSNLLKEGVSIRDIITILETLADYGLITRDSDMLTEYVRQAMSRSITKQFINSKNAKVITLNSNIEQKIMESIQQSEHGSYLSLDPLTTQAILNSLAQQLQKLIAIGEQPIILTSPIVRVYFKRLTEQLSSELVVLSYNEIDPKVEVQSIGVVNI
;
A
#
# COMPACT_ATOMS: atom_id res chain seq x y z
N PHE A 1 5.00 -17.73 18.94
CA PHE A 1 5.51 -18.24 17.64
C PHE A 1 4.41 -18.43 16.62
N ASP A 2 3.28 -19.05 16.97
CA ASP A 2 2.16 -19.28 16.04
C ASP A 2 1.61 -18.01 15.38
N ARG A 3 1.47 -16.91 16.14
CA ARG A 3 1.06 -15.60 15.59
C ARG A 3 2.00 -15.11 14.48
N LEU A 4 3.31 -15.30 14.59
CA LEU A 4 4.26 -14.89 13.54
C LEU A 4 4.08 -15.71 12.26
N VAL A 5 3.76 -16.99 12.38
CA VAL A 5 3.44 -17.84 11.23
C VAL A 5 2.15 -17.37 10.57
N MET A 6 1.13 -17.02 11.37
CA MET A 6 -0.12 -16.46 10.85
C MET A 6 0.08 -15.13 10.13
N ILE A 7 0.88 -14.21 10.68
CA ILE A 7 1.22 -12.92 10.05
C ILE A 7 1.86 -13.15 8.68
N ARG A 8 2.89 -14.00 8.61
CA ARG A 8 3.56 -14.33 7.33
C ARG A 8 2.58 -14.94 6.33
N ARG A 9 1.70 -15.83 6.79
CA ARG A 9 0.67 -16.46 5.94
C ARG A 9 -0.36 -15.42 5.46
N GLN A 10 -0.76 -14.49 6.31
CA GLN A 10 -1.68 -13.41 5.96
C GLN A 10 -1.08 -12.50 4.90
N CYS A 11 0.16 -12.03 5.07
CA CYS A 11 0.85 -11.22 4.05
C CYS A 11 0.98 -11.96 2.71
N ALA A 12 1.24 -13.28 2.74
CA ALA A 12 1.28 -14.08 1.52
C ALA A 12 -0.08 -14.18 0.83
N LEU A 13 -1.18 -14.32 1.59
CA LEU A 13 -2.53 -14.40 1.04
C LEU A 13 -3.06 -13.06 0.52
N GLU A 14 -2.72 -11.95 1.19
CA GLU A 14 -3.17 -10.60 0.81
C GLU A 14 -2.32 -10.03 -0.32
N LEU A 15 -0.99 -10.03 -0.17
CA LEU A 15 -0.08 -9.34 -1.09
C LEU A 15 0.67 -10.29 -2.05
N GLY A 16 0.67 -11.60 -1.82
CA GLY A 16 1.47 -12.54 -2.62
C GLY A 16 2.96 -12.52 -2.28
N VAL A 17 3.36 -11.93 -1.15
CA VAL A 17 4.77 -11.77 -0.77
C VAL A 17 5.26 -12.89 0.14
N ILE A 18 6.50 -13.33 -0.08
CA ILE A 18 7.20 -14.23 0.82
C ILE A 18 7.88 -13.39 1.90
N VAL A 19 7.28 -13.32 3.08
CA VAL A 19 7.87 -12.60 4.21
C VAL A 19 9.03 -13.41 4.81
N PRO A 20 10.23 -12.82 4.97
CA PRO A 20 11.37 -13.46 5.63
C PRO A 20 11.05 -13.88 7.07
N MET A 21 11.94 -14.67 7.68
CA MET A 21 11.78 -15.07 9.08
C MET A 21 11.84 -13.84 10.01
N ILE A 22 10.78 -13.66 10.81
CA ILE A 22 10.69 -12.60 11.82
C ILE A 22 11.48 -13.06 13.06
N ARG A 23 12.41 -12.24 13.54
CA ARG A 23 13.22 -12.51 14.73
C ARG A 23 12.75 -11.62 15.89
N LEU A 24 12.48 -12.24 17.03
CA LEU A 24 12.20 -11.53 18.28
C LEU A 24 13.48 -11.48 19.13
N ARG A 25 13.77 -10.32 19.72
CA ARG A 25 14.92 -10.12 20.60
C ARG A 25 14.52 -9.18 21.73
N ASP A 26 14.91 -9.52 22.94
CA ASP A 26 14.80 -8.63 24.09
C ASP A 26 15.81 -7.49 23.94
N ASN A 27 15.41 -6.28 24.34
CA ASN A 27 16.27 -5.12 24.39
C ASN A 27 16.11 -4.43 25.75
N ILE A 28 17.12 -4.58 26.60
CA ILE A 28 17.14 -4.06 27.97
C ILE A 28 17.18 -2.51 28.00
N GLN A 29 17.52 -1.88 26.87
CA GLN A 29 17.55 -0.42 26.75
C GLN A 29 16.18 0.20 26.46
N LEU A 30 15.17 -0.60 26.11
CA LEU A 30 13.81 -0.11 25.91
C LEU A 30 13.09 0.07 27.24
N ASP A 31 12.14 1.00 27.27
CA ASP A 31 11.20 1.09 28.38
C ASP A 31 10.45 -0.25 28.54
N PRO A 32 10.07 -0.66 29.77
CA PRO A 32 9.48 -1.98 30.03
C PRO A 32 8.23 -2.32 29.21
N ASN A 33 7.52 -1.29 28.76
CA ASN A 33 6.27 -1.38 28.02
C ASN A 33 6.43 -1.03 26.53
N ALA A 34 7.66 -0.77 26.07
CA ALA A 34 7.95 -0.36 24.70
C ALA A 34 8.39 -1.56 23.84
N TYR A 35 8.10 -1.48 22.55
CA TYR A 35 8.65 -2.36 21.53
C TYR A 35 9.04 -1.57 20.29
N VAL A 36 9.99 -2.12 19.53
CA VAL A 36 10.48 -1.51 18.29
C VAL A 36 10.50 -2.55 17.18
N ILE A 37 10.06 -2.16 15.99
CA ILE A 37 10.09 -2.97 14.77
C ILE A 37 11.25 -2.48 13.91
N LYS A 38 12.15 -3.42 13.58
CA LYS A 38 13.34 -3.16 12.76
C LYS A 38 13.24 -3.84 11.40
N ILE A 39 13.60 -3.12 10.35
CA ILE A 39 13.82 -3.68 9.00
C ILE A 39 15.28 -3.42 8.63
N LYS A 40 15.99 -4.48 8.21
CA LYS A 40 17.42 -4.44 7.87
C LYS A 40 18.29 -3.81 8.98
N GLY A 41 17.86 -3.94 10.24
CA GLY A 41 18.56 -3.41 11.42
C GLY A 41 18.23 -1.97 11.77
N ILE A 42 17.42 -1.28 10.97
CA ILE A 42 16.99 0.11 11.18
C ILE A 42 15.60 0.14 11.81
N ASP A 43 15.40 1.03 12.79
CA ASP A 43 14.11 1.28 13.41
C ASP A 43 13.16 1.89 12.39
N VAL A 44 12.04 1.22 12.13
CA VAL A 44 11.01 1.69 11.18
C VAL A 44 9.69 2.04 11.86
N SER A 45 9.43 1.46 13.02
CA SER A 45 8.27 1.80 13.84
C SER A 45 8.48 1.38 15.28
N GLU A 46 7.74 2.00 16.20
CA GLU A 46 7.77 1.73 17.64
C GLU A 46 6.36 1.78 18.22
N GLY A 47 6.19 1.26 19.43
CA GLY A 47 4.91 1.34 20.13
C GLY A 47 5.03 1.01 21.60
N ASN A 48 3.98 1.35 22.34
CA ASN A 48 3.85 1.08 23.77
C ASN A 48 2.61 0.23 24.04
N ILE A 49 2.72 -0.69 25.01
CA ILE A 49 1.64 -1.59 25.42
C ILE A 49 1.44 -1.55 26.93
N ILE A 50 0.23 -1.85 27.40
CA ILE A 50 -0.05 -2.05 28.83
C ILE A 50 -0.57 -3.47 29.00
N PHE A 51 0.27 -4.37 29.55
CA PHE A 51 0.02 -5.81 29.56
C PHE A 51 -1.28 -6.24 30.25
N ASP A 52 -1.65 -5.56 31.34
CA ASP A 52 -2.86 -5.88 32.13
C ASP A 52 -4.13 -5.15 31.64
N HIS A 53 -4.09 -4.59 30.42
CA HIS A 53 -5.18 -3.84 29.83
C HIS A 53 -5.52 -4.36 28.42
N PHE A 54 -6.68 -3.96 27.92
CA PHE A 54 -7.10 -4.17 26.54
C PHE A 54 -7.15 -2.83 25.83
N LEU A 55 -6.90 -2.84 24.52
CA LEU A 55 -7.06 -1.66 23.69
C LEU A 55 -8.48 -1.66 23.12
N ALA A 56 -9.25 -0.63 23.45
CA ALA A 56 -10.59 -0.41 22.94
C ALA A 56 -10.58 0.73 21.91
N MET A 57 -11.12 0.47 20.72
CA MET A 57 -11.18 1.39 19.59
C MET A 57 -12.62 1.61 19.17
N ASN A 58 -12.99 2.85 18.88
CA ASN A 58 -14.29 3.17 18.31
C ASN A 58 -14.19 3.10 16.77
N PRO A 59 -14.90 2.17 16.10
CA PRO A 59 -14.90 2.09 14.63
C PRO A 59 -15.74 3.18 13.95
N GLY A 60 -16.24 4.17 14.71
CA GLY A 60 -17.13 5.25 14.25
C GLY A 60 -18.60 5.01 14.59
N THR A 61 -18.96 3.82 15.05
CA THR A 61 -20.34 3.42 15.39
C THR A 61 -20.54 3.16 16.89
N ALA A 62 -19.49 3.28 17.72
CA ALA A 62 -19.65 2.99 19.13
C ALA A 62 -20.40 4.12 19.85
N GLU A 63 -21.29 3.73 20.75
CA GLU A 63 -22.13 4.65 21.53
C GLU A 63 -21.64 4.76 22.97
N GLY A 64 -21.65 5.96 23.53
CA GLY A 64 -21.24 6.19 24.91
C GLY A 64 -19.72 6.15 25.13
N ASN A 65 -19.33 6.42 26.37
CA ASN A 65 -17.94 6.52 26.79
C ASN A 65 -17.56 5.38 27.73
N ILE A 66 -16.35 4.87 27.57
CA ILE A 66 -15.72 3.88 28.44
C ILE A 66 -14.60 4.53 29.27
N SER A 67 -14.38 4.00 30.46
CA SER A 67 -13.27 4.47 31.31
C SER A 67 -11.96 3.82 30.86
N GLY A 68 -10.89 4.60 30.78
CA GLY A 68 -9.59 4.10 30.35
C GLY A 68 -8.57 5.22 30.14
N ILE A 69 -7.36 4.81 29.78
CA ILE A 69 -6.24 5.72 29.48
C ILE A 69 -6.26 6.00 27.98
N ASP A 70 -6.41 7.26 27.59
CA ASP A 70 -6.38 7.67 26.19
C ASP A 70 -5.03 7.37 25.54
N THR A 71 -5.06 6.83 24.31
CA THR A 71 -3.88 6.47 23.53
C THR A 71 -4.19 6.55 22.03
N ILE A 72 -3.18 6.32 21.21
CA ILE A 72 -3.31 6.14 19.77
C ILE A 72 -2.93 4.70 19.44
N GLU A 73 -3.74 4.05 18.62
CA GLU A 73 -3.44 2.71 18.09
C GLU A 73 -2.29 2.80 17.07
N PRO A 74 -1.24 1.96 17.19
CA PRO A 74 -0.01 2.15 16.43
C PRO A 74 -0.06 1.75 14.94
N ALA A 75 -0.96 0.85 14.52
CA ALA A 75 -1.04 0.40 13.13
C ALA A 75 -1.67 1.45 12.20
N PHE A 76 -2.79 2.05 12.61
CA PHE A 76 -3.64 2.93 11.81
C PHE A 76 -3.73 4.36 12.36
N GLY A 77 -3.18 4.63 13.54
CA GLY A 77 -3.20 5.97 14.14
C GLY A 77 -4.57 6.37 14.69
N LEU A 78 -5.43 5.41 15.00
CA LEU A 78 -6.80 5.67 15.45
C LEU A 78 -6.82 6.04 16.95
N PRO A 79 -7.69 6.99 17.38
CA PRO A 79 -7.94 7.23 18.79
C PRO A 79 -8.45 5.97 19.49
N ALA A 80 -7.83 5.63 20.62
CA ALA A 80 -8.14 4.42 21.37
C ALA A 80 -8.01 4.65 22.88
N LYS A 81 -8.47 3.69 23.68
CA LYS A 81 -8.29 3.71 25.13
C LYS A 81 -7.77 2.37 25.64
N TRP A 82 -6.80 2.40 26.55
CA TRP A 82 -6.44 1.24 27.35
C TRP A 82 -7.44 1.08 28.50
N ILE A 83 -8.16 -0.03 28.51
CA ILE A 83 -9.20 -0.35 29.50
C ILE A 83 -8.81 -1.57 30.33
N LEU A 84 -9.27 -1.61 31.58
CA LEU A 84 -9.15 -2.79 32.42
C LEU A 84 -10.13 -3.88 31.96
N GLU A 85 -9.85 -5.15 32.30
CA GLU A 85 -10.74 -6.28 32.00
C GLU A 85 -12.20 -6.03 32.43
N GLY A 86 -12.40 -5.39 33.58
CA GLY A 86 -13.76 -5.08 34.09
C GLY A 86 -14.59 -4.14 33.22
N GLU A 87 -13.96 -3.33 32.36
CA GLU A 87 -14.68 -2.45 31.41
C GLU A 87 -14.87 -3.10 30.03
N ARG A 88 -14.31 -4.29 29.79
CA ARG A 88 -14.33 -4.94 28.48
C ARG A 88 -15.73 -5.23 27.97
N GLU A 89 -16.55 -5.94 28.76
CA GLU A 89 -17.90 -6.33 28.36
C GLU A 89 -18.75 -5.10 28.01
N LYS A 90 -18.63 -4.05 28.82
CA LYS A 90 -19.29 -2.77 28.58
C LYS A 90 -18.81 -2.10 27.29
N ALA A 91 -17.51 -2.12 27.01
CA ALA A 91 -16.96 -1.57 25.77
C ALA A 91 -17.48 -2.33 24.54
N GLU A 92 -17.52 -3.66 24.60
CA GLU A 92 -18.07 -4.51 23.52
C GLU A 92 -19.57 -4.23 23.31
N ILE A 93 -20.37 -4.11 24.39
CA ILE A 93 -21.80 -3.74 24.31
C ILE A 93 -22.00 -2.37 23.66
N PHE A 94 -21.12 -1.42 23.96
CA PHE A 94 -21.11 -0.09 23.37
C PHE A 94 -20.62 -0.07 21.92
N GLY A 95 -20.18 -1.21 21.36
CA GLY A 95 -19.74 -1.32 19.98
C GLY A 95 -18.27 -0.97 19.75
N TYR A 96 -17.46 -0.86 20.81
CA TYR A 96 -16.01 -0.75 20.67
C TYR A 96 -15.41 -2.08 20.25
N THR A 97 -14.39 -2.02 19.38
CA THR A 97 -13.54 -3.18 19.11
C THR A 97 -12.49 -3.28 20.20
N VAL A 98 -12.48 -4.38 20.96
CA VAL A 98 -11.56 -4.61 22.07
C VAL A 98 -10.53 -5.68 21.68
N VAL A 99 -9.24 -5.37 21.83
CA VAL A 99 -8.14 -6.27 21.46
C VAL A 99 -7.10 -6.39 22.58
N ASP A 100 -6.53 -7.58 22.74
CA ASP A 100 -5.47 -7.83 23.71
C ASP A 100 -4.10 -7.26 23.24
N PRO A 101 -3.15 -6.98 24.16
CA PRO A 101 -1.87 -6.39 23.80
C PRO A 101 -1.07 -7.17 22.75
N SER A 102 -1.14 -8.51 22.75
CA SER A 102 -0.42 -9.32 21.76
C SER A 102 -1.01 -9.17 20.36
N SER A 103 -2.33 -8.97 20.26
CA SER A 103 -3.00 -8.65 19.01
C SER A 103 -2.65 -7.24 18.51
N VAL A 104 -2.50 -6.25 19.40
CA VAL A 104 -2.02 -4.90 19.03
C VAL A 104 -0.66 -4.97 18.33
N ILE A 105 0.31 -5.66 18.94
CA ILE A 105 1.66 -5.82 18.35
C ILE A 105 1.57 -6.59 17.02
N SER A 106 0.72 -7.61 16.94
CA SER A 106 0.57 -8.44 15.73
C SER A 106 -0.01 -7.64 14.56
N THR A 107 -1.05 -6.84 14.79
CA THR A 107 -1.65 -5.96 13.78
C THR A 107 -0.65 -4.91 13.33
N HIS A 108 0.01 -4.25 14.27
CA HIS A 108 1.03 -3.25 13.95
C HIS A 108 2.18 -3.84 13.11
N LEU A 109 2.71 -5.01 13.51
CA LEU A 109 3.75 -5.68 12.75
C LEU A 109 3.28 -6.07 11.33
N THR A 110 2.03 -6.52 11.19
CA THR A 110 1.46 -6.86 9.88
C THR A 110 1.41 -5.65 8.96
N GLU A 111 0.91 -4.52 9.45
CA GLU A 111 0.82 -3.29 8.65
C GLU A 111 2.21 -2.70 8.33
N VAL A 112 3.18 -2.77 9.25
CA VAL A 112 4.57 -2.41 8.95
C VAL A 112 5.16 -3.30 7.85
N ILE A 113 4.93 -4.63 7.91
CA ILE A 113 5.38 -5.54 6.85
C ILE A 113 4.74 -5.19 5.50
N LYS A 114 3.45 -4.86 5.49
CA LYS A 114 2.73 -4.48 4.25
C LYS A 114 3.28 -3.18 3.66
N ARG A 115 3.45 -2.13 4.47
CA ARG A 115 4.03 -0.84 4.05
C ARG A 115 5.43 -1.00 3.46
N HIS A 116 6.24 -1.87 4.06
CA HIS A 116 7.62 -2.11 3.64
C HIS A 116 7.80 -3.37 2.78
N ALA A 117 6.73 -3.94 2.24
CA ALA A 117 6.78 -5.20 1.48
C ALA A 117 7.72 -5.12 0.28
N HIS A 118 7.76 -3.95 -0.38
CA HIS A 118 8.65 -3.66 -1.50
C HIS A 118 10.15 -3.72 -1.12
N GLU A 119 10.51 -3.45 0.13
CA GLU A 119 11.89 -3.54 0.62
C GLU A 119 12.30 -4.95 1.05
N LEU A 120 11.31 -5.78 1.41
CA LEU A 120 11.48 -7.17 1.81
C LEU A 120 11.58 -8.12 0.61
N LEU A 121 11.08 -7.70 -0.56
CA LEU A 121 11.12 -8.48 -1.80
C LEU A 121 12.49 -8.36 -2.48
N GLY A 122 13.41 -9.26 -2.14
CA GLY A 122 14.72 -9.38 -2.79
C GLY A 122 14.71 -10.29 -4.02
N ARG A 123 15.88 -10.40 -4.67
CA ARG A 123 16.05 -11.28 -5.84
C ARG A 123 15.88 -12.77 -5.50
N GLN A 124 16.21 -13.18 -4.28
CA GLN A 124 16.04 -14.56 -3.84
C GLN A 124 14.57 -14.91 -3.65
N GLU A 125 13.79 -14.01 -3.06
CA GLU A 125 12.34 -14.17 -2.91
C GLU A 125 11.65 -14.24 -4.28
N VAL A 126 12.04 -13.38 -5.21
CA VAL A 126 11.52 -13.41 -6.59
C VAL A 126 11.92 -14.68 -7.32
N LYS A 127 13.17 -15.14 -7.17
CA LYS A 127 13.60 -16.44 -7.72
C LYS A 127 12.73 -17.58 -7.18
N ALA A 128 12.50 -17.63 -5.87
CA ALA A 128 11.68 -18.65 -5.25
C ALA A 128 10.22 -18.62 -5.76
N LEU A 129 9.65 -17.43 -5.96
CA LEU A 129 8.33 -17.25 -6.58
C LEU A 129 8.31 -17.80 -8.02
N ILE A 130 9.29 -17.42 -8.84
CA ILE A 130 9.39 -17.86 -10.23
C ILE A 130 9.60 -19.37 -10.32
N ASP A 131 10.47 -19.95 -9.49
CA ASP A 131 10.73 -21.39 -9.46
C ASP A 131 9.45 -22.17 -9.11
N ASN A 132 8.65 -21.69 -8.16
CA ASN A 132 7.37 -22.32 -7.82
C ASN A 132 6.36 -22.25 -8.97
N ILE A 133 6.30 -21.13 -9.68
CA ILE A 133 5.45 -20.99 -10.87
C ILE A 133 5.92 -21.90 -12.01
N LYS A 134 7.24 -22.08 -12.17
CA LYS A 134 7.82 -22.95 -13.19
C LYS A 134 7.35 -24.41 -13.09
N GLU A 135 7.01 -24.89 -11.89
CA GLU A 135 6.49 -26.25 -11.68
C GLU A 135 5.23 -26.53 -12.51
N ASN A 136 4.37 -25.52 -12.71
CA ASN A 136 3.09 -25.66 -13.43
C ASN A 136 2.99 -24.82 -14.72
N HIS A 137 3.82 -23.79 -14.86
CA HIS A 137 3.82 -22.85 -15.99
C HIS A 137 5.24 -22.70 -16.59
N SER A 138 5.90 -23.83 -16.84
CA SER A 138 7.30 -23.84 -17.33
C SER A 138 7.49 -23.10 -18.65
N ALA A 139 6.54 -23.22 -19.58
CA ALA A 139 6.61 -22.54 -20.88
C ALA A 139 6.74 -21.01 -20.74
N LEU A 140 5.88 -20.41 -19.91
CA LEU A 140 5.91 -18.97 -19.61
C LEU A 140 7.24 -18.55 -18.98
N VAL A 141 7.69 -19.29 -17.96
CA VAL A 141 8.92 -18.94 -17.24
C VAL A 141 10.14 -19.06 -18.15
N GLU A 142 10.22 -20.09 -18.98
CA GLU A 142 11.35 -20.32 -19.90
C GLU A 142 11.36 -19.40 -21.12
N GLU A 143 10.21 -18.83 -21.47
CA GLU A 143 10.10 -17.76 -22.46
C GLU A 143 10.55 -16.42 -21.87
N LEU A 144 10.11 -16.08 -20.66
CA LEU A 144 10.40 -14.81 -20.02
C LEU A 144 11.83 -14.73 -19.45
N VAL A 145 12.25 -15.71 -18.64
CA VAL A 145 13.50 -15.65 -17.86
C VAL A 145 14.49 -16.74 -18.32
N PRO A 146 15.74 -16.38 -18.65
CA PRO A 146 16.33 -15.04 -18.70
C PRO A 146 16.19 -14.35 -20.08
N LYS A 147 15.45 -14.93 -21.03
CA LYS A 147 15.49 -14.53 -22.45
C LYS A 147 14.96 -13.12 -22.69
N VAL A 148 13.84 -12.78 -22.07
CA VAL A 148 13.23 -11.46 -22.18
C VAL A 148 13.69 -10.60 -21.00
N LEU A 149 13.47 -11.01 -19.76
CA LEU A 149 13.86 -10.22 -18.58
C LEU A 149 14.74 -11.02 -17.62
N SER A 150 15.60 -10.29 -16.91
CA SER A 150 16.33 -10.78 -15.75
C SER A 150 15.44 -10.81 -14.51
N ILE A 151 15.82 -11.62 -13.52
CA ILE A 151 15.18 -11.63 -12.19
C ILE A 151 15.21 -10.24 -11.54
N GLY A 152 16.25 -9.43 -11.82
CA GLY A 152 16.36 -8.07 -11.30
C GLY A 152 15.30 -7.12 -11.87
N GLU A 153 15.04 -7.20 -13.18
CA GLU A 153 13.99 -6.39 -13.83
C GLU A 153 12.60 -6.79 -13.31
N ILE A 154 12.32 -8.09 -13.19
CA ILE A 154 11.06 -8.58 -12.63
C ILE A 154 10.91 -8.13 -11.17
N GLN A 155 11.96 -8.26 -10.35
CA GLN A 155 11.94 -7.80 -8.96
C GLN A 155 11.63 -6.30 -8.88
N LYS A 156 12.16 -5.48 -9.79
CA LYS A 156 11.88 -4.05 -9.81
C LYS A 156 10.41 -3.75 -10.09
N VAL A 157 9.79 -4.43 -11.06
CA VAL A 157 8.35 -4.28 -11.35
C VAL A 157 7.50 -4.73 -10.16
N LEU A 158 7.76 -5.91 -9.60
CA LEU A 158 7.03 -6.41 -8.43
C LEU A 158 7.19 -5.48 -7.21
N SER A 159 8.39 -4.94 -7.00
CA SER A 159 8.66 -3.96 -5.96
C SER A 159 7.88 -2.66 -6.18
N ASN A 160 7.75 -2.19 -7.43
CA ASN A 160 6.97 -0.98 -7.73
C ASN A 160 5.48 -1.21 -7.43
N LEU A 161 4.91 -2.36 -7.83
CA LEU A 161 3.52 -2.74 -7.49
C LEU A 161 3.30 -2.74 -5.98
N LEU A 162 4.17 -3.40 -5.22
CA LEU A 162 4.07 -3.48 -3.76
C LEU A 162 4.26 -2.13 -3.07
N LYS A 163 5.10 -1.23 -3.61
CA LYS A 163 5.31 0.11 -3.06
C LYS A 163 4.00 0.92 -3.10
N GLU A 164 3.15 0.64 -4.07
CA GLU A 164 1.81 1.24 -4.19
C GLU A 164 0.71 0.38 -3.56
N GLY A 165 1.09 -0.66 -2.80
CA GLY A 165 0.17 -1.57 -2.13
C GLY A 165 -0.53 -2.57 -3.06
N VAL A 166 -0.19 -2.63 -4.35
CA VAL A 166 -0.83 -3.57 -5.29
C VAL A 166 -0.36 -5.00 -5.00
N SER A 167 -1.32 -5.91 -4.81
CA SER A 167 -1.04 -7.34 -4.60
C SER A 167 -0.36 -7.96 -5.81
N ILE A 168 0.70 -8.75 -5.59
CA ILE A 168 1.40 -9.53 -6.62
C ILE A 168 0.97 -11.00 -6.64
N ARG A 169 -0.15 -11.33 -5.99
CA ARG A 169 -0.66 -12.70 -5.89
C ARG A 169 -1.02 -13.31 -7.24
N ASP A 170 -1.53 -12.49 -8.17
CA ASP A 170 -1.77 -12.89 -9.55
C ASP A 170 -0.48 -12.81 -10.37
N ILE A 171 0.53 -13.56 -9.94
CA ILE A 171 1.87 -13.54 -10.54
C ILE A 171 1.86 -14.03 -11.98
N ILE A 172 0.91 -14.87 -12.37
CA ILE A 172 0.80 -15.39 -13.74
C ILE A 172 0.48 -14.25 -14.70
N THR A 173 -0.58 -13.47 -14.43
CA THR A 173 -0.94 -12.29 -15.24
C THR A 173 0.23 -11.30 -15.31
N ILE A 174 0.96 -11.11 -14.21
CA ILE A 174 2.15 -10.25 -14.18
C ILE A 174 3.23 -10.77 -15.14
N LEU A 175 3.60 -12.04 -15.05
CA LEU A 175 4.66 -12.63 -15.88
C LEU A 175 4.25 -12.70 -17.37
N GLU A 176 2.99 -13.02 -17.68
CA GLU A 176 2.48 -12.97 -19.08
C GLU A 176 2.61 -11.56 -19.66
N THR A 177 2.15 -10.55 -18.93
CA THR A 177 2.26 -9.15 -19.36
C THR A 177 3.73 -8.74 -19.55
N LEU A 178 4.62 -9.18 -18.67
CA LEU A 178 6.05 -8.90 -18.81
C LEU A 178 6.70 -9.62 -20.01
N ALA A 179 6.20 -10.80 -20.39
CA ALA A 179 6.67 -11.50 -21.59
C ALA A 179 6.27 -10.75 -22.87
N ASP A 180 5.03 -10.24 -22.92
CA ASP A 180 4.52 -9.49 -24.07
C ASP A 180 5.21 -8.13 -24.23
N TYR A 181 5.32 -7.35 -23.15
CA TYR A 181 5.80 -5.97 -23.20
C TYR A 181 7.31 -5.84 -22.97
N GLY A 182 7.99 -6.84 -22.40
CA GLY A 182 9.43 -6.84 -22.16
C GLY A 182 10.27 -6.86 -23.44
N LEU A 183 9.69 -7.25 -24.57
CA LEU A 183 10.29 -7.13 -25.91
C LEU A 183 10.16 -5.72 -26.50
N ILE A 184 9.21 -4.92 -26.01
CA ILE A 184 8.90 -3.58 -26.51
C ILE A 184 9.71 -2.53 -25.72
N THR A 185 9.80 -2.68 -24.40
CA THR A 185 10.51 -1.74 -23.53
C THR A 185 11.22 -2.44 -22.38
N ARG A 186 12.34 -1.85 -21.96
CA ARG A 186 13.09 -2.23 -20.75
C ARG A 186 12.88 -1.27 -19.59
N ASP A 187 12.09 -0.22 -19.80
CA ASP A 187 11.74 0.73 -18.74
C ASP A 187 10.82 0.04 -17.72
N SER A 188 11.32 -0.16 -16.51
CA SER A 188 10.58 -0.83 -15.44
C SER A 188 9.32 -0.07 -15.01
N ASP A 189 9.31 1.26 -15.14
CA ASP A 189 8.13 2.05 -14.81
C ASP A 189 7.02 1.79 -15.83
N MET A 190 7.36 1.81 -17.12
CA MET A 190 6.39 1.49 -18.18
C MET A 190 5.89 0.04 -18.10
N LEU A 191 6.78 -0.92 -17.83
CA LEU A 191 6.38 -2.31 -17.58
C LEU A 191 5.44 -2.42 -16.37
N THR A 192 5.67 -1.63 -15.32
CA THR A 192 4.77 -1.57 -14.16
C THR A 192 3.38 -1.07 -14.58
N GLU A 193 3.29 -0.01 -15.38
CA GLU A 193 2.00 0.51 -15.86
C GLU A 193 1.23 -0.49 -16.74
N TYR A 194 1.92 -1.22 -17.63
CA TYR A 194 1.28 -2.28 -18.42
C TYR A 194 0.72 -3.40 -17.54
N VAL A 195 1.51 -3.84 -16.54
CA VAL A 195 1.06 -4.84 -15.57
C VAL A 195 -0.14 -4.34 -14.78
N ARG A 196 -0.12 -3.08 -14.31
CA ARG A 196 -1.26 -2.49 -13.59
C ARG A 196 -2.53 -2.48 -14.44
N GLN A 197 -2.42 -2.11 -15.71
CA GLN A 197 -3.55 -2.16 -16.64
C GLN A 197 -4.10 -3.59 -16.82
N ALA A 198 -3.22 -4.59 -17.00
CA ALA A 198 -3.63 -5.99 -17.09
C ALA A 198 -4.32 -6.48 -15.79
N MET A 199 -3.91 -5.94 -14.64
CA MET A 199 -4.46 -6.22 -13.32
C MET A 199 -5.66 -5.35 -12.94
N SER A 200 -6.26 -4.60 -13.87
CA SER A 200 -7.38 -3.65 -13.61
C SER A 200 -8.47 -4.22 -12.71
N ARG A 201 -8.92 -5.46 -12.94
CA ARG A 201 -9.95 -6.11 -12.09
C ARG A 201 -9.50 -6.29 -10.64
N SER A 202 -8.25 -6.70 -10.43
CA SER A 202 -7.68 -6.93 -9.10
C SER A 202 -7.46 -5.60 -8.37
N ILE A 203 -6.92 -4.60 -9.06
CA ILE A 203 -6.71 -3.25 -8.53
C ILE A 203 -8.04 -2.59 -8.18
N THR A 204 -9.02 -2.66 -9.10
CA THR A 204 -10.38 -2.14 -8.85
C THR A 204 -10.98 -2.78 -7.62
N LYS A 205 -11.01 -4.12 -7.52
CA LYS A 205 -11.58 -4.81 -6.36
C LYS A 205 -10.86 -4.46 -5.05
N GLN A 206 -9.55 -4.18 -5.12
CA GLN A 206 -8.74 -3.87 -3.95
C GLN A 206 -9.03 -2.46 -3.39
N PHE A 207 -9.16 -1.47 -4.26
CA PHE A 207 -9.28 -0.07 -3.84
C PHE A 207 -10.71 0.47 -3.90
N ILE A 208 -11.59 -0.15 -4.70
CA ILE A 208 -12.96 0.29 -4.93
C ILE A 208 -13.90 -0.81 -4.43
N ASN A 209 -14.47 -0.57 -3.26
CA ASN A 209 -15.38 -1.50 -2.59
C ASN A 209 -16.86 -1.34 -3.00
N SER A 210 -17.20 -0.24 -3.67
CA SER A 210 -18.56 0.13 -4.08
C SER A 210 -18.72 0.09 -5.60
N LYS A 211 -19.96 -0.03 -6.09
CA LYS A 211 -20.24 0.12 -7.54
C LYS A 211 -19.96 1.53 -8.06
N ASN A 212 -20.00 2.51 -7.16
CA ASN A 212 -19.80 3.92 -7.46
C ASN A 212 -18.51 4.38 -6.78
N ALA A 213 -17.46 4.58 -7.57
CA ALA A 213 -16.17 5.06 -7.10
C ALA A 213 -16.19 6.59 -7.02
N LYS A 214 -16.11 7.14 -5.81
CA LYS A 214 -15.94 8.57 -5.60
C LYS A 214 -14.45 8.90 -5.67
N VAL A 215 -14.07 9.74 -6.61
CA VAL A 215 -12.65 10.03 -6.89
C VAL A 215 -12.36 11.52 -6.94
N ILE A 216 -11.09 11.86 -6.73
CA ILE A 216 -10.52 13.16 -7.07
C ILE A 216 -9.89 13.03 -8.46
N THR A 217 -10.24 13.90 -9.39
CA THR A 217 -9.65 13.93 -10.74
C THR A 217 -8.67 15.08 -10.91
N LEU A 218 -7.84 15.02 -11.95
CA LEU A 218 -6.99 16.15 -12.35
C LEU A 218 -7.69 17.00 -13.41
N ASN A 219 -7.47 18.32 -13.35
CA ASN A 219 -7.84 19.20 -14.45
C ASN A 219 -6.94 18.93 -15.68
N SER A 220 -7.50 19.02 -16.88
CA SER A 220 -6.78 18.79 -18.15
C SER A 220 -5.51 19.64 -18.29
N ASN A 221 -5.51 20.88 -17.80
CA ASN A 221 -4.34 21.76 -17.85
C ASN A 221 -3.19 21.25 -16.97
N ILE A 222 -3.51 20.62 -15.83
CA ILE A 222 -2.51 19.99 -14.96
C ILE A 222 -1.96 18.73 -15.62
N GLU A 223 -2.82 17.88 -16.20
CA GLU A 223 -2.35 16.70 -16.92
C GLU A 223 -1.42 17.08 -18.07
N GLN A 224 -1.78 18.12 -18.84
CA GLN A 224 -0.93 18.63 -19.92
C GLN A 224 0.40 19.18 -19.40
N LYS A 225 0.39 20.00 -18.34
CA LYS A 225 1.61 20.51 -17.71
C LYS A 225 2.53 19.38 -17.23
N ILE A 226 1.97 18.34 -16.62
CA ILE A 226 2.74 17.17 -16.20
C ILE A 226 3.36 16.50 -17.42
N MET A 227 2.57 16.22 -18.47
CA MET A 227 3.06 15.59 -19.69
C MET A 227 4.18 16.37 -20.37
N GLU A 228 4.04 17.69 -20.50
CA GLU A 228 5.06 18.57 -21.08
C GLU A 228 6.34 18.65 -20.24
N SER A 229 6.24 18.33 -18.95
CA SER A 229 7.36 18.35 -18.01
C SER A 229 8.04 17.00 -17.84
N ILE A 230 7.60 15.96 -18.56
CA ILE A 230 8.27 14.66 -18.58
C ILE A 230 9.54 14.79 -19.43
N GLN A 231 10.69 14.55 -18.82
CA GLN A 231 11.97 14.49 -19.49
C GLN A 231 12.46 13.05 -19.55
N GLN A 232 12.99 12.65 -20.70
CA GLN A 232 13.61 11.34 -20.89
C GLN A 232 15.11 11.42 -20.58
N SER A 233 15.61 10.44 -19.83
CA SER A 233 17.03 10.24 -19.56
C SER A 233 17.44 8.81 -19.92
N GLU A 234 18.75 8.54 -19.95
CA GLU A 234 19.29 7.18 -20.13
C GLU A 234 18.81 6.20 -19.05
N HIS A 235 18.39 6.70 -17.88
CA HIS A 235 17.90 5.92 -16.75
C HIS A 235 16.37 5.88 -16.63
N GLY A 236 15.66 6.37 -17.66
CA GLY A 236 14.19 6.40 -17.70
C GLY A 236 13.63 7.82 -17.67
N SER A 237 12.33 7.92 -17.51
CA SER A 237 11.59 9.19 -17.56
C SER A 237 11.38 9.78 -16.17
N TYR A 238 11.56 11.10 -16.02
CA TYR A 238 11.30 11.81 -14.77
C TYR A 238 10.51 13.09 -14.99
N LEU A 239 9.88 13.57 -13.90
CA LEU A 239 9.08 14.79 -13.90
C LEU A 239 9.94 15.99 -13.52
N SER A 240 9.98 17.00 -14.40
CA SER A 240 10.72 18.26 -14.20
C SER A 240 9.76 19.45 -14.13
N LEU A 241 8.94 19.50 -13.07
CA LEU A 241 8.08 20.65 -12.78
C LEU A 241 8.83 21.70 -11.94
N ASP A 242 8.51 22.97 -12.16
CA ASP A 242 9.02 24.02 -11.29
C ASP A 242 8.42 23.92 -9.86
N PRO A 243 9.15 24.39 -8.82
CA PRO A 243 8.69 24.26 -7.43
C PRO A 243 7.37 24.97 -7.13
N LEU A 244 7.08 26.10 -7.79
CA LEU A 244 5.86 26.88 -7.53
C LEU A 244 4.64 26.12 -8.06
N THR A 245 4.72 25.59 -9.28
CA THR A 245 3.68 24.74 -9.87
C THR A 245 3.48 23.48 -9.03
N THR A 246 4.57 22.83 -8.61
CA THR A 246 4.51 21.63 -7.74
C THR A 246 3.76 21.94 -6.44
N GLN A 247 4.13 23.00 -5.74
CA GLN A 247 3.47 23.38 -4.49
C GLN A 247 1.99 23.72 -4.69
N ALA A 248 1.65 24.41 -5.77
CA ALA A 248 0.26 24.74 -6.09
C ALA A 248 -0.59 23.48 -6.31
N ILE A 249 -0.07 22.50 -7.07
CA ILE A 249 -0.74 21.21 -7.30
C ILE A 249 -0.94 20.46 -5.97
N LEU A 250 0.11 20.35 -5.13
CA LEU A 250 0.05 19.63 -3.86
C LEU A 250 -0.91 20.30 -2.87
N ASN A 251 -0.92 21.63 -2.79
CA ASN A 251 -1.87 22.36 -1.95
C ASN A 251 -3.32 22.15 -2.40
N SER A 252 -3.58 22.22 -3.70
CA SER A 252 -4.90 21.96 -4.29
C SER A 252 -5.36 20.53 -4.00
N LEU A 253 -4.46 19.55 -4.17
CA LEU A 253 -4.73 18.15 -3.80
C LEU A 253 -5.05 18.00 -2.31
N ALA A 254 -4.24 18.57 -1.41
CA ALA A 254 -4.46 18.50 0.04
C ALA A 254 -5.84 19.01 0.46
N GLN A 255 -6.32 20.10 -0.16
CA GLN A 255 -7.66 20.63 0.08
C GLN A 255 -8.77 19.66 -0.38
N GLN A 256 -8.60 18.97 -1.51
CA GLN A 256 -9.58 17.96 -1.95
C GLN A 256 -9.55 16.71 -1.07
N LEU A 257 -8.36 16.27 -0.64
CA LEU A 257 -8.21 15.13 0.28
C LEU A 257 -8.95 15.37 1.59
N GLN A 258 -8.81 16.55 2.18
CA GLN A 258 -9.51 16.91 3.43
C GLN A 258 -11.04 16.82 3.30
N LYS A 259 -11.60 17.19 2.14
CA LYS A 259 -13.05 17.09 1.90
C LYS A 259 -13.54 15.64 1.87
N LEU A 260 -12.78 14.74 1.23
CA LEU A 260 -13.14 13.31 1.19
C LEU A 260 -13.03 12.65 2.56
N ILE A 261 -11.94 12.94 3.27
CA ILE A 261 -11.71 12.39 4.62
C ILE A 261 -12.83 12.86 5.58
N ALA A 262 -13.27 14.11 5.46
CA ALA A 262 -14.34 14.66 6.29
C ALA A 262 -15.71 13.97 6.09
N ILE A 263 -15.95 13.33 4.94
CA ILE A 263 -17.16 12.55 4.67
C ILE A 263 -16.95 11.03 4.88
N GLY A 264 -15.81 10.63 5.46
CA GLY A 264 -15.49 9.23 5.77
C GLY A 264 -15.14 8.37 4.56
N GLU A 265 -14.84 8.99 3.41
CA GLU A 265 -14.49 8.27 2.18
C GLU A 265 -12.97 8.14 2.05
N GLN A 266 -12.49 6.97 1.63
CA GLN A 266 -11.08 6.78 1.31
C GLN A 266 -10.73 7.58 0.04
N PRO A 267 -9.74 8.48 0.07
CA PRO A 267 -9.41 9.27 -1.10
C PRO A 267 -8.70 8.44 -2.17
N ILE A 268 -9.30 8.40 -3.36
CA ILE A 268 -8.71 7.82 -4.57
C ILE A 268 -8.52 8.94 -5.58
N ILE A 269 -7.29 9.11 -6.07
CA ILE A 269 -7.00 10.01 -7.18
C ILE A 269 -7.08 9.22 -8.48
N LEU A 270 -7.77 9.77 -9.48
CA LEU A 270 -7.89 9.20 -10.81
C LEU A 270 -7.29 10.13 -11.87
N THR A 271 -6.38 9.61 -12.69
CA THR A 271 -5.64 10.36 -13.72
C THR A 271 -5.65 9.64 -15.07
N SER A 272 -5.21 10.32 -16.13
CA SER A 272 -4.85 9.64 -17.38
C SER A 272 -3.67 8.66 -17.19
N PRO A 273 -3.62 7.54 -17.96
CA PRO A 273 -2.58 6.53 -17.83
C PRO A 273 -1.15 7.07 -17.95
N ILE A 274 -0.91 7.98 -18.89
CA ILE A 274 0.42 8.55 -19.15
C ILE A 274 0.92 9.37 -17.96
N VAL A 275 0.02 9.98 -17.19
CA VAL A 275 0.33 10.90 -16.09
C VAL A 275 0.47 10.16 -14.74
N ARG A 276 -0.14 8.98 -14.61
CA ARG A 276 -0.37 8.32 -13.32
C ARG A 276 0.89 8.10 -12.49
N VAL A 277 1.93 7.49 -13.05
CA VAL A 277 3.20 7.21 -12.33
C VAL A 277 3.90 8.49 -11.87
N TYR A 278 3.89 9.52 -12.70
CA TYR A 278 4.51 10.81 -12.38
C TYR A 278 3.73 11.54 -11.30
N PHE A 279 2.39 11.51 -11.38
CA PHE A 279 1.55 12.07 -10.35
C PHE A 279 1.67 11.31 -9.04
N LYS A 280 1.73 9.98 -9.05
CA LYS A 280 1.99 9.18 -7.84
C LYS A 280 3.30 9.57 -7.16
N ARG A 281 4.39 9.74 -7.93
CA ARG A 281 5.67 10.22 -7.38
C ARG A 281 5.58 11.62 -6.81
N LEU A 282 4.81 12.51 -7.44
CA LEU A 282 4.57 13.86 -6.94
C LEU A 282 3.84 13.81 -5.57
N THR A 283 2.81 12.96 -5.45
CA THR A 283 2.01 12.86 -4.23
C THR A 283 2.69 12.13 -3.08
N GLU A 284 3.76 11.36 -3.33
CA GLU A 284 4.60 10.77 -2.28
C GLU A 284 5.20 11.83 -1.33
N GLN A 285 5.31 13.10 -1.76
CA GLN A 285 5.73 14.21 -0.89
C GLN A 285 4.67 14.59 0.16
N LEU A 286 3.40 14.29 -0.08
CA LEU A 286 2.31 14.50 0.89
C LEU A 286 2.10 13.25 1.74
N SER A 287 1.96 12.10 1.10
CA SER A 287 1.81 10.81 1.77
C SER A 287 2.07 9.67 0.79
N SER A 288 2.89 8.70 1.21
CA SER A 288 3.16 7.47 0.45
C SER A 288 1.92 6.58 0.31
N GLU A 289 0.94 6.70 1.20
CA GLU A 289 -0.26 5.85 1.25
C GLU A 289 -1.38 6.30 0.28
N LEU A 290 -1.24 7.47 -0.36
CA LEU A 290 -2.25 7.96 -1.29
C LEU A 290 -2.42 7.03 -2.50
N VAL A 291 -3.67 6.63 -2.76
CA VAL A 291 -4.01 5.77 -3.89
C VAL A 291 -4.18 6.62 -5.14
N VAL A 292 -3.34 6.38 -6.15
CA VAL A 292 -3.41 7.04 -7.46
C VAL A 292 -3.60 5.98 -8.54
N LEU A 293 -4.77 5.98 -9.16
CA LEU A 293 -5.15 5.05 -10.21
C LEU A 293 -5.25 5.74 -11.56
N SER A 294 -5.08 4.97 -12.64
CA SER A 294 -5.41 5.44 -13.99
C SER A 294 -6.79 4.97 -14.43
N TYR A 295 -7.40 5.66 -15.41
CA TYR A 295 -8.65 5.19 -16.02
C TYR A 295 -8.57 3.76 -16.58
N ASN A 296 -7.38 3.31 -17.01
CA ASN A 296 -7.16 1.96 -17.55
C ASN A 296 -7.08 0.87 -16.45
N GLU A 297 -6.98 1.27 -15.19
CA GLU A 297 -6.93 0.36 -14.04
C GLU A 297 -8.32 0.10 -13.43
N ILE A 298 -9.34 0.80 -13.91
CA ILE A 298 -10.71 0.69 -13.40
C ILE A 298 -11.53 -0.28 -14.26
N ASP A 299 -12.20 -1.25 -13.64
CA ASP A 299 -13.15 -2.11 -14.34
C ASP A 299 -14.22 -1.24 -15.01
N PRO A 300 -14.49 -1.39 -16.32
CA PRO A 300 -15.47 -0.60 -17.05
C PRO A 300 -16.90 -0.63 -16.47
N LYS A 301 -17.20 -1.61 -15.59
CA LYS A 301 -18.50 -1.72 -14.90
C LYS A 301 -18.64 -0.81 -13.68
N VAL A 302 -17.55 -0.22 -13.20
CA VAL A 302 -17.58 0.72 -12.08
C VAL A 302 -18.00 2.10 -12.58
N GLU A 303 -19.01 2.68 -11.94
CA GLU A 303 -19.38 4.07 -12.20
C GLU A 303 -18.43 4.99 -11.45
N VAL A 304 -17.73 5.86 -12.19
CA VAL A 304 -16.81 6.83 -11.61
C VAL A 304 -17.53 8.16 -11.41
N GLN A 305 -17.54 8.64 -10.17
CA GLN A 305 -18.06 9.96 -9.80
C GLN A 305 -16.92 10.85 -9.32
N SER A 306 -16.59 11.88 -10.10
CA SER A 306 -15.66 12.92 -9.65
C SER A 306 -16.36 13.80 -8.61
N ILE A 307 -15.80 13.84 -7.40
CA ILE A 307 -16.30 14.66 -6.28
C ILE A 307 -15.31 15.77 -5.88
N GLY A 308 -14.16 15.82 -6.55
CA GLY A 308 -13.15 16.85 -6.38
C GLY A 308 -12.26 16.91 -7.62
N VAL A 309 -11.79 18.12 -7.94
CA VAL A 309 -10.87 18.33 -9.07
C VAL A 309 -9.67 19.11 -8.55
N VAL A 310 -8.47 18.60 -8.79
CA VAL A 310 -7.23 19.34 -8.57
C VAL A 310 -7.07 20.34 -9.70
N ASN A 311 -6.93 21.62 -9.36
CA ASN A 311 -6.73 22.74 -10.29
C ASN A 311 -5.74 23.76 -9.71
N ILE A 312 -5.10 24.53 -10.60
CA ILE A 312 -4.18 25.64 -10.30
C ILE A 312 -4.45 26.80 -11.25
#